data_AF-A0A5J4PFA3-F1
#
_entry.id   AF-A0A5J4PFA3-F1
#
_cell.length_a   1.000
_cell.length_b   1.000
_cell.length_c   1.000
_cell.angle_alpha   90.00
_cell.angle_beta   90.00
_cell.angle_gamma   90.00
#
_symmetry.space_group_name_H-M   'P 1'
#
loop_
_entity.id
_entity.type
_entity.pdbx_description
1 polymer ?
#
loop_
_entity_poly.entity_id
_entity_poly.type
_entity_poly.pdbx_seq_one_letter_code
_entity_poly.pdbx_strand_id
1 'polypeptide(L)'
;EYYLDNDEHSVGIRNKYKEHVAKMFELTGFTSEQAQKNTEAVLRIETRLATAAYDKVKLRDPYANYNKISLEELQKLVPSINWNSYFTTLGLENVNELNVSQKESLVEVGNIIASEPLDAQIAYIQWKVISSAASYLSDDIYAQNFDFYGKTLSGKETQSPRWKRAVSSVNGMLGEAVGQMYVKQYFPPEAKERMIRLVHNLQAILGQRIEALTWMSDETKAKAKEKLDAFYVKIGYPDKWRDYSALNIEKDSY
;
A
#
# COMPACT_ATOMS: atom_id res chain seq x y z
N GLU A 1 -13.61 -0.42 11.05
CA GLU A 1 -13.07 0.42 9.97
C GLU A 1 -13.35 1.88 10.24
N TYR A 2 -12.36 2.77 10.09
CA TYR A 2 -12.52 4.18 10.45
C TYR A 2 -13.61 4.91 9.64
N TYR A 3 -13.83 4.54 8.38
CA TYR A 3 -14.86 5.20 7.54
C TYR A 3 -16.29 4.73 7.83
N LEU A 4 -16.47 3.47 8.20
CA LEU A 4 -17.78 2.80 8.22
C LEU A 4 -18.32 2.55 9.63
N ASP A 5 -17.43 2.38 10.62
CA ASP A 5 -17.87 2.14 11.99
C ASP A 5 -18.43 3.43 12.60
N ASN A 6 -19.48 3.28 13.40
CA ASN A 6 -20.21 4.37 14.04
C ASN A 6 -20.02 4.42 15.56
N ASP A 7 -19.03 3.69 16.09
CA ASP A 7 -18.61 3.87 17.48
C ASP A 7 -18.00 5.26 17.70
N GLU A 8 -18.05 5.73 18.94
CA GLU A 8 -17.60 7.08 19.32
C GLU A 8 -16.16 7.37 18.90
N HIS A 9 -15.28 6.38 19.01
CA HIS A 9 -13.87 6.52 18.66
C HIS A 9 -13.69 6.68 17.13
N SER A 10 -14.33 5.83 16.31
CA SER A 10 -14.28 5.95 14.85
C SER A 10 -14.92 7.25 14.34
N VAL A 11 -16.02 7.70 14.95
CA VAL A 11 -16.64 9.01 14.64
C VAL A 11 -15.69 10.16 15.01
N GLY A 12 -15.05 10.10 16.17
CA GLY A 12 -14.06 11.08 16.60
C GLY A 12 -12.88 11.20 15.63
N ILE A 13 -12.33 10.07 15.19
CA ILE A 13 -11.24 10.02 14.19
C ILE A 13 -11.71 10.60 12.84
N ARG A 14 -12.91 10.25 12.36
CA ARG A 14 -13.46 10.82 11.11
C ARG A 14 -13.62 12.33 11.18
N ASN A 15 -14.05 12.87 12.32
CA ASN A 15 -14.19 14.31 12.51
C ASN A 15 -12.81 15.00 12.50
N LYS A 16 -11.82 14.42 13.18
CA LYS A 16 -10.43 14.91 13.13
C LYS A 16 -9.83 14.82 11.73
N TYR A 17 -10.19 13.79 10.96
CA TYR A 17 -9.76 13.67 9.58
C TYR A 17 -10.36 14.77 8.69
N LYS A 18 -11.65 15.10 8.86
CA LYS A 18 -12.27 16.23 8.16
C LYS A 18 -11.54 17.56 8.45
N GLU A 19 -11.28 17.84 9.72
CA GLU A 19 -10.50 19.01 10.13
C GLU A 19 -9.11 19.01 9.49
N HIS A 20 -8.46 17.84 9.45
CA HIS A 20 -7.15 17.67 8.85
C HIS A 20 -7.14 18.00 7.34
N VAL A 21 -8.05 17.40 6.58
CA VAL A 21 -8.19 17.62 5.13
C VAL A 21 -8.45 19.09 4.83
N ALA A 22 -9.40 19.73 5.54
CA ALA A 22 -9.72 21.14 5.37
C ALA A 22 -8.49 22.01 5.64
N LYS A 23 -7.76 21.75 6.73
CA LYS A 23 -6.58 22.54 7.06
C LYS A 23 -5.46 22.40 6.04
N MET A 24 -5.28 21.21 5.48
CA MET A 24 -4.28 20.96 4.44
C MET A 24 -4.62 21.69 3.14
N PHE A 25 -5.90 21.79 2.75
CA PHE A 25 -6.32 22.65 1.65
C PHE A 25 -6.01 24.14 1.94
N GLU A 26 -6.31 24.65 3.14
CA GLU A 26 -5.96 26.04 3.47
C GLU A 26 -4.46 26.30 3.40
N LEU A 27 -3.64 25.39 3.95
CA LEU A 27 -2.17 25.51 3.94
C LEU A 27 -1.57 25.45 2.53
N THR A 28 -2.34 25.00 1.54
CA THR A 28 -1.94 24.92 0.13
C THR A 28 -2.58 26.02 -0.73
N GLY A 29 -3.18 27.03 -0.09
CA GLY A 29 -3.61 28.28 -0.74
C GLY A 29 -5.09 28.36 -1.10
N PHE A 30 -5.91 27.39 -0.71
CA PHE A 30 -7.36 27.44 -0.89
C PHE A 30 -8.01 28.34 0.17
N THR A 31 -9.07 29.06 -0.19
CA THR A 31 -9.87 29.79 0.80
C THR A 31 -10.59 28.81 1.74
N SER A 32 -11.00 29.24 2.94
CA SER A 32 -11.73 28.37 3.87
C SER A 32 -13.03 27.81 3.27
N GLU A 33 -13.72 28.58 2.43
CA GLU A 33 -14.92 28.11 1.70
C GLU A 33 -14.57 27.00 0.70
N GLN A 34 -13.52 27.18 -0.10
CA GLN A 34 -13.04 26.17 -1.04
C GLN A 34 -12.54 24.91 -0.32
N ALA A 35 -11.78 25.09 0.77
CA ALA A 35 -11.27 24.00 1.58
C ALA A 35 -12.39 23.15 2.18
N GLN A 36 -13.45 23.79 2.70
CA GLN A 36 -14.63 23.09 3.23
C GLN A 36 -15.35 22.31 2.13
N LYS A 37 -15.64 22.95 0.99
CA LYS A 37 -16.28 22.29 -0.16
C LYS A 37 -15.47 21.08 -0.65
N ASN A 38 -14.16 21.24 -0.80
CA ASN A 38 -13.26 20.18 -1.25
C ASN A 38 -13.19 19.03 -0.23
N THR A 39 -13.18 19.34 1.06
CA THR A 39 -13.20 18.35 2.14
C THR A 39 -14.46 17.49 2.09
N GLU A 40 -15.63 18.09 1.89
CA GLU A 40 -16.90 17.35 1.76
C GLU A 40 -16.91 16.43 0.55
N ALA A 41 -16.37 16.87 -0.59
CA ALA A 41 -16.18 16.04 -1.77
C ALA A 41 -15.25 14.84 -1.49
N VAL A 42 -14.09 15.10 -0.88
CA VAL A 42 -13.11 14.06 -0.49
C VAL A 42 -13.77 13.00 0.39
N LEU A 43 -14.42 13.42 1.48
CA LEU A 43 -15.03 12.49 2.42
C LEU A 43 -16.15 11.67 1.79
N ARG A 44 -16.97 12.28 0.93
CA ARG A 44 -18.03 11.56 0.20
C ARG A 44 -17.43 10.49 -0.71
N ILE A 45 -16.44 10.84 -1.52
CA ILE A 45 -15.76 9.91 -2.44
C ILE A 45 -15.07 8.79 -1.67
N GLU A 46 -14.29 9.12 -0.63
CA GLU A 46 -13.59 8.12 0.18
C GLU A 46 -14.56 7.20 0.92
N THR A 47 -15.72 7.71 1.38
CA THR A 47 -16.76 6.87 2.00
C THR A 47 -17.38 5.89 1.00
N ARG A 48 -17.65 6.33 -0.24
CA ARG A 48 -18.15 5.44 -1.32
C ARG A 48 -17.14 4.34 -1.62
N LEU A 49 -15.86 4.69 -1.76
CA LEU A 49 -14.77 3.74 -1.99
C LEU A 49 -14.63 2.75 -0.83
N ALA A 50 -14.66 3.24 0.42
CA ALA A 50 -14.58 2.39 1.60
C ALA A 50 -15.77 1.42 1.71
N THR A 51 -16.97 1.87 1.34
CA THR A 51 -18.19 1.05 1.35
C THR A 51 -18.11 -0.08 0.32
N ALA A 52 -17.52 0.17 -0.84
CA ALA A 52 -17.37 -0.83 -1.91
C ALA A 52 -16.14 -1.73 -1.75
N ALA A 53 -15.21 -1.39 -0.85
CA ALA A 53 -14.02 -2.18 -0.58
C ALA A 53 -14.36 -3.49 0.16
N TYR A 54 -13.58 -4.53 -0.09
CA TYR A 54 -13.70 -5.77 0.66
C TYR A 54 -13.30 -5.58 2.12
N ASP A 55 -14.04 -6.22 3.02
CA ASP A 55 -13.63 -6.30 4.42
C ASP A 55 -12.33 -7.13 4.59
N LYS A 56 -11.75 -7.05 5.79
CA LYS A 56 -10.48 -7.74 6.13
C LYS A 56 -10.57 -9.27 6.05
N VAL A 57 -11.76 -9.87 6.09
CA VAL A 57 -11.94 -11.32 5.95
C VAL A 57 -11.90 -11.68 4.47
N LYS A 58 -12.69 -11.00 3.64
CA LYS A 58 -12.74 -11.22 2.19
C LYS A 58 -11.42 -10.87 1.51
N LEU A 59 -10.67 -9.87 1.99
CA LEU A 59 -9.32 -9.55 1.48
C LEU A 59 -8.29 -10.67 1.70
N ARG A 60 -8.50 -11.58 2.66
CA ARG A 60 -7.61 -12.72 2.92
C ARG A 60 -7.95 -13.95 2.10
N ASP A 61 -9.08 -13.95 1.38
CA ASP A 61 -9.48 -15.04 0.52
C ASP A 61 -8.78 -14.91 -0.86
N PRO A 62 -7.80 -15.77 -1.19
CA PRO A 62 -7.11 -15.69 -2.47
C PRO A 62 -8.03 -15.97 -3.67
N TYR A 63 -9.11 -16.75 -3.49
CA TYR A 63 -10.06 -17.05 -4.56
C TYR A 63 -10.97 -15.86 -4.84
N ALA A 64 -11.44 -15.17 -3.79
CA ALA A 64 -12.22 -13.95 -3.96
C ALA A 64 -11.45 -12.83 -4.67
N ASN A 65 -10.11 -12.78 -4.49
CA ASN A 65 -9.23 -11.75 -5.05
C ASN A 65 -8.52 -12.17 -6.35
N TYR A 66 -8.87 -13.34 -6.91
CA TYR A 66 -8.38 -13.81 -8.20
C TYR A 66 -9.52 -13.87 -9.22
N ASN A 67 -9.64 -12.79 -9.97
CA ASN A 67 -10.61 -12.61 -11.05
C ASN A 67 -9.87 -12.31 -12.36
N LYS A 68 -9.37 -13.36 -13.01
CA LYS A 68 -8.80 -13.23 -14.34
C LYS A 68 -9.91 -12.92 -15.36
N ILE A 69 -9.77 -11.81 -16.09
CA ILE A 69 -10.70 -11.38 -17.14
C ILE A 69 -9.91 -10.83 -18.34
N SER A 70 -10.53 -10.80 -19.52
CA SER A 70 -9.98 -10.13 -20.70
C SER A 70 -10.09 -8.59 -20.58
N LEU A 71 -9.31 -7.87 -21.39
CA LEU A 71 -9.45 -6.42 -21.50
C LEU A 71 -10.86 -6.00 -21.95
N GLU A 72 -11.49 -6.78 -22.84
CA GLU A 72 -12.85 -6.52 -23.34
C GLU A 72 -13.89 -6.70 -22.23
N GLU A 73 -13.71 -7.71 -21.38
CA GLU A 73 -14.55 -7.92 -20.19
C GLU A 73 -14.39 -6.76 -19.20
N LEU A 74 -13.17 -6.25 -19.00
CA LEU A 74 -12.91 -5.09 -18.16
C LEU A 74 -13.61 -3.83 -18.69
N GLN A 75 -13.53 -3.59 -20.01
CA GLN A 75 -14.19 -2.46 -20.66
C GLN A 75 -15.71 -2.51 -20.50
N LYS A 76 -16.32 -3.70 -20.53
CA LYS A 76 -17.75 -3.90 -20.24
C LYS A 76 -18.06 -3.72 -18.75
N LEU A 77 -17.19 -4.20 -17.87
CA LEU A 77 -17.35 -4.11 -16.41
C LEU A 77 -17.31 -2.65 -15.94
N VAL A 78 -16.41 -1.85 -16.50
CA VAL A 78 -16.22 -0.43 -16.15
C VAL A 78 -16.06 0.41 -17.42
N PRO A 79 -17.17 0.81 -18.06
CA PRO A 79 -17.13 1.51 -19.34
C PRO A 79 -16.77 3.01 -19.21
N SER A 80 -16.79 3.56 -18.00
CA SER A 80 -16.47 4.98 -17.75
C SER A 80 -14.98 5.31 -17.83
N ILE A 81 -14.12 4.30 -17.95
CA ILE A 81 -12.67 4.46 -18.08
C ILE A 81 -12.23 4.04 -19.48
N ASN A 82 -11.45 4.89 -20.15
CA ASN A 82 -10.77 4.51 -21.38
C ASN A 82 -9.52 3.66 -21.05
N TRP A 83 -9.74 2.35 -20.88
CA TRP A 83 -8.69 1.40 -20.50
C TRP A 83 -7.53 1.33 -21.49
N ASN A 84 -7.79 1.47 -22.79
CA ASN A 84 -6.73 1.48 -23.80
C ASN A 84 -5.78 2.66 -23.59
N SER A 85 -6.34 3.86 -23.37
CA SER A 85 -5.56 5.06 -23.05
C SER A 85 -4.80 4.90 -21.73
N TYR A 86 -5.46 4.35 -20.72
CA TYR A 86 -4.85 4.09 -19.41
C TYR A 86 -3.62 3.19 -19.52
N PHE A 87 -3.73 2.03 -20.17
CA PHE A 87 -2.61 1.10 -20.31
C PHE A 87 -1.50 1.65 -21.22
N THR A 88 -1.85 2.31 -22.32
CA THR A 88 -0.85 2.96 -23.21
C THR A 88 -0.06 4.03 -22.46
N THR A 89 -0.73 4.84 -21.61
CA THR A 89 -0.06 5.87 -20.80
C THR A 89 0.91 5.27 -19.78
N LEU A 90 0.63 4.06 -19.29
CA LEU A 90 1.53 3.32 -18.40
C LEU A 90 2.67 2.61 -19.16
N GLY A 91 2.75 2.72 -20.49
CA GLY A 91 3.72 2.01 -21.31
C GLY A 91 3.44 0.51 -21.43
N LEU A 92 2.20 0.09 -21.16
CA LEU A 92 1.76 -1.30 -21.26
C LEU A 92 1.04 -1.52 -22.60
N GLU A 93 1.76 -2.12 -23.54
CA GLU A 93 1.21 -2.53 -24.84
C GLU A 93 0.66 -3.96 -24.76
N ASN A 94 -0.37 -4.26 -25.57
CA ASN A 94 -0.91 -5.62 -25.76
C ASN A 94 -1.43 -6.30 -24.48
N VAL A 95 -2.10 -5.55 -23.59
CA VAL A 95 -2.78 -6.12 -22.41
C VAL A 95 -3.99 -6.94 -22.86
N ASN A 96 -3.86 -8.27 -22.87
CA ASN A 96 -4.95 -9.17 -23.29
C ASN A 96 -5.82 -9.64 -22.12
N GLU A 97 -5.18 -9.93 -20.98
CA GLU A 97 -5.82 -10.43 -19.77
C GLU A 97 -5.22 -9.76 -18.53
N LEU A 98 -6.03 -9.62 -17.49
CA LEU A 98 -5.60 -9.07 -16.20
C LEU A 98 -6.35 -9.74 -15.05
N ASN A 99 -5.81 -9.58 -13.84
CA ASN A 99 -6.51 -9.96 -12.62
C ASN A 99 -7.13 -8.71 -11.97
N VAL A 100 -8.45 -8.70 -11.77
CA VAL A 100 -9.14 -7.63 -11.02
C VAL A 100 -9.40 -8.09 -9.59
N SER A 101 -8.55 -7.68 -8.64
CA SER A 101 -8.64 -8.20 -7.27
C SER A 101 -9.95 -7.88 -6.55
N GLN A 102 -10.56 -6.71 -6.78
CA GLN A 102 -11.84 -6.32 -6.16
C GLN A 102 -12.77 -5.76 -7.22
N LYS A 103 -13.54 -6.63 -7.89
CA LYS A 103 -14.42 -6.25 -9.01
C LYS A 103 -15.43 -5.18 -8.61
N GLU A 104 -16.10 -5.36 -7.47
CA GLU A 104 -17.15 -4.47 -6.98
C GLU A 104 -16.59 -3.09 -6.62
N SER A 105 -15.40 -3.04 -6.01
CA SER A 105 -14.70 -1.78 -5.74
C SER A 105 -14.33 -1.04 -7.02
N LEU A 106 -13.86 -1.77 -8.05
CA LEU A 106 -13.52 -1.17 -9.34
C LEU A 106 -14.74 -0.66 -10.11
N VAL A 107 -15.88 -1.37 -10.02
CA VAL A 107 -17.17 -0.88 -10.54
C VAL A 107 -17.57 0.41 -9.85
N GLU A 108 -17.39 0.51 -8.54
CA GLU A 108 -17.72 1.75 -7.82
C GLU A 108 -16.80 2.91 -8.19
N VAL A 109 -15.50 2.67 -8.46
CA VAL A 109 -14.62 3.69 -9.07
C VAL A 109 -15.21 4.17 -10.40
N GLY A 110 -15.68 3.24 -11.22
CA GLY A 110 -16.38 3.55 -12.47
C GLY A 110 -17.60 4.44 -12.28
N ASN A 111 -18.43 4.11 -11.28
CA ASN A 111 -19.63 4.88 -10.92
C ASN A 111 -19.27 6.27 -10.41
N ILE A 112 -18.22 6.41 -9.58
CA ILE A 112 -17.74 7.69 -9.08
C ILE A 112 -17.32 8.59 -10.24
N ILE A 113 -16.54 8.07 -11.19
CA ILE A 113 -16.09 8.83 -12.37
C ILE A 113 -17.29 9.29 -13.22
N ALA A 114 -18.30 8.43 -13.36
CA ALA A 114 -19.49 8.73 -14.17
C ALA A 114 -20.48 9.69 -13.49
N SER A 115 -20.54 9.73 -12.14
CA SER A 115 -21.59 10.44 -11.41
C SER A 115 -21.13 11.63 -10.56
N GLU A 116 -19.88 11.65 -10.07
CA GLU A 116 -19.39 12.80 -9.30
C GLU A 116 -19.09 14.00 -10.22
N PRO A 117 -19.44 15.23 -9.81
CA PRO A 117 -19.03 16.44 -10.50
C PRO A 117 -17.51 16.51 -10.71
N LEU A 118 -17.06 17.05 -11.84
CA LEU A 118 -15.63 17.13 -12.18
C LEU A 118 -14.82 17.87 -11.11
N ASP A 119 -15.37 18.93 -10.52
CA ASP A 119 -14.71 19.68 -9.44
C ASP A 119 -14.52 18.83 -8.18
N ALA A 120 -15.47 17.95 -7.85
CA ALA A 120 -15.32 16.98 -6.76
C ALA A 120 -14.23 15.93 -7.05
N GLN A 121 -14.15 15.45 -8.29
CA GLN A 121 -13.08 14.52 -8.71
C GLN A 121 -11.70 15.19 -8.66
N ILE A 122 -11.59 16.45 -9.12
CA ILE A 122 -10.37 17.26 -9.01
C ILE A 122 -9.98 17.45 -7.55
N ALA A 123 -10.92 17.81 -6.67
CA ALA A 123 -10.66 17.97 -5.25
C ALA A 123 -10.11 16.69 -4.60
N TYR A 124 -10.69 15.53 -4.94
CA TYR A 124 -10.19 14.23 -4.47
C TYR A 124 -8.76 13.95 -4.92
N ILE A 125 -8.45 14.15 -6.20
CA ILE A 125 -7.10 13.93 -6.74
C ILE A 125 -6.10 14.92 -6.13
N GLN A 126 -6.47 16.20 -6.02
CA GLN A 126 -5.66 17.22 -5.34
C GLN A 126 -5.34 16.82 -3.90
N TRP A 127 -6.34 16.31 -3.16
CA TRP A 127 -6.11 15.79 -1.82
C TRP A 127 -5.08 14.64 -1.80
N LYS A 128 -5.16 13.67 -2.72
CA LYS A 128 -4.17 12.58 -2.79
C LYS A 128 -2.75 13.11 -3.02
N VAL A 129 -2.60 14.10 -3.90
CA VAL A 129 -1.30 14.76 -4.15
C VAL A 129 -0.82 15.50 -2.90
N ILE A 130 -1.66 16.34 -2.29
CA ILE A 130 -1.31 17.10 -1.07
C ILE A 130 -0.89 16.15 0.06
N SER A 131 -1.69 15.11 0.33
CA SER A 131 -1.42 14.13 1.39
C SER A 131 -0.11 13.36 1.14
N SER A 132 0.14 12.93 -0.11
CA SER A 132 1.39 12.22 -0.45
C SER A 132 2.64 13.10 -0.41
N ALA A 133 2.51 14.39 -0.73
CA ALA A 133 3.61 15.34 -0.70
C ALA A 133 3.89 15.90 0.70
N ALA A 134 2.95 15.79 1.64
CA ALA A 134 2.99 16.47 2.94
C ALA A 134 4.26 16.24 3.76
N SER A 135 4.92 15.08 3.60
CA SER A 135 6.18 14.79 4.29
C SER A 135 7.40 15.57 3.80
N TYR A 136 7.29 16.23 2.64
CA TYR A 136 8.38 16.90 1.91
C TYR A 136 8.19 18.42 1.80
N LEU A 137 7.07 18.95 2.30
CA LEU A 137 6.74 20.37 2.18
C LEU A 137 7.15 21.15 3.44
N SER A 138 6.58 22.35 3.62
CA SER A 138 6.89 23.25 4.73
C SER A 138 6.68 22.61 6.11
N ASP A 139 7.31 23.17 7.14
CA ASP A 139 7.17 22.71 8.52
C ASP A 139 5.70 22.72 8.99
N ASP A 140 4.89 23.69 8.54
CA ASP A 140 3.46 23.78 8.88
C ASP A 140 2.65 22.63 8.28
N ILE A 141 2.89 22.30 7.01
CA ILE A 141 2.23 21.17 6.33
C ILE A 141 2.67 19.85 6.98
N TYR A 142 3.97 19.71 7.27
CA TYR A 142 4.51 18.54 7.95
C TYR A 142 3.90 18.39 9.35
N ALA A 143 3.79 19.48 10.10
CA ALA A 143 3.19 19.50 11.43
C ALA A 143 1.72 19.10 11.40
N GLN A 144 0.94 19.65 10.46
CA GLN A 144 -0.47 19.31 10.30
C GLN A 144 -0.67 17.83 9.91
N ASN A 145 0.18 17.30 9.03
CA ASN A 145 0.18 15.88 8.66
C ASN A 145 0.56 14.98 9.84
N PHE A 146 1.55 15.38 10.64
CA PHE A 146 1.94 14.66 11.85
C PHE A 146 0.84 14.70 12.93
N ASP A 147 0.14 15.82 13.08
CA ASP A 147 -0.91 15.96 14.10
C ASP A 147 -2.04 14.94 13.90
N PHE A 148 -2.45 14.73 12.65
CA PHE A 148 -3.44 13.70 12.32
C PHE A 148 -2.84 12.28 12.30
N TYR A 149 -1.94 11.96 11.35
CA TYR A 149 -1.48 10.58 11.16
C TYR A 149 -0.53 10.10 12.27
N GLY A 150 0.23 11.01 12.86
CA GLY A 150 1.15 10.73 13.95
C GLY A 150 0.45 10.69 15.30
N LYS A 151 -0.19 11.79 15.71
CA LYS A 151 -0.79 11.86 17.05
C LYS A 151 -2.17 11.23 17.10
N THR A 152 -3.12 11.74 16.30
CA THR A 152 -4.52 11.31 16.39
C THR A 152 -4.69 9.84 16.03
N LEU A 153 -4.07 9.40 14.93
CA LEU A 153 -4.26 8.04 14.41
C LEU A 153 -3.31 7.02 15.04
N SER A 154 -2.07 7.42 15.39
CA SER A 154 -1.03 6.50 15.86
C SER A 154 -0.58 6.72 17.32
N GLY A 155 -1.13 7.71 18.02
CA GLY A 155 -0.82 7.99 19.43
C GLY A 155 0.59 8.50 19.70
N LYS A 156 1.33 8.99 18.68
CA LYS A 156 2.68 9.52 18.86
C LYS A 156 2.62 10.90 19.50
N GLU A 157 3.52 11.21 20.44
CA GLU A 157 3.54 12.52 21.09
C GLU A 157 4.36 13.55 20.30
N THR A 158 5.52 13.14 19.76
CA THR A 158 6.48 14.02 19.11
C THR A 158 6.95 13.48 17.76
N GLN A 159 7.33 14.41 16.88
CA GLN A 159 7.90 14.08 15.59
C GLN A 159 9.26 13.40 15.76
N SER A 160 9.58 12.48 14.85
CA SER A 160 10.93 11.94 14.79
C SER A 160 11.95 13.05 14.47
N PRO A 161 13.13 13.06 15.13
CA PRO A 161 14.19 13.99 14.81
C PRO A 161 14.50 14.01 13.31
N ARG A 162 14.83 15.18 12.77
CA ARG A 162 15.00 15.39 11.31
C ARG A 162 15.96 14.38 10.68
N TRP A 163 17.07 14.04 11.36
CA TRP A 163 18.01 13.06 10.85
C TRP A 163 17.39 11.66 10.66
N LYS A 164 16.49 11.22 11.55
CA LYS A 164 15.78 9.93 11.40
C LYS A 164 14.87 9.96 10.19
N ARG A 165 14.16 11.08 9.98
CA ARG A 165 13.29 11.28 8.81
C ARG A 165 14.08 11.25 7.51
N ALA A 166 15.21 11.94 7.46
CA ALA A 166 16.12 11.92 6.32
C ALA A 166 16.64 10.50 6.03
N VAL A 167 17.05 9.76 7.06
CA VAL A 167 17.46 8.35 6.92
C VAL A 167 16.29 7.49 6.39
N SER A 168 15.06 7.70 6.87
CA SER A 168 13.89 6.98 6.36
C SER A 168 13.62 7.28 4.89
N SER A 169 13.78 8.53 4.43
CA SER A 169 13.65 8.88 3.01
C SER A 169 14.70 8.17 2.16
N VAL A 170 15.97 8.21 2.57
CA VAL A 170 17.06 7.50 1.87
C VAL A 170 16.78 5.99 1.85
N ASN A 171 16.38 5.39 2.97
CA ASN A 171 16.07 3.96 3.03
C ASN A 171 14.85 3.56 2.18
N GLY A 172 13.86 4.45 2.03
CA GLY A 172 12.71 4.22 1.16
C GLY A 172 13.06 4.16 -0.32
N MET A 173 14.05 4.95 -0.76
CA MET A 173 14.50 5.01 -2.17
C MET A 173 15.66 4.04 -2.47
N LEU A 174 16.61 3.93 -1.54
CA LEU A 174 17.90 3.25 -1.68
C LEU A 174 18.07 2.09 -0.69
N GLY A 175 16.97 1.45 -0.29
CA GLY A 175 16.96 0.44 0.78
C GLY A 175 17.98 -0.69 0.61
N GLU A 176 18.21 -1.17 -0.62
CA GLU A 176 19.22 -2.20 -0.88
C GLU A 176 20.66 -1.68 -0.78
N ALA A 177 20.93 -0.45 -1.23
CA ALA A 177 22.26 0.15 -1.10
C ALA A 177 22.61 0.44 0.38
N VAL A 178 21.66 0.98 1.13
CA VAL A 178 21.79 1.16 2.60
C VAL A 178 21.97 -0.20 3.28
N GLY A 179 21.18 -1.20 2.87
CA GLY A 179 21.27 -2.57 3.37
C GLY A 179 22.63 -3.21 3.13
N GLN A 180 23.24 -3.00 1.96
CA GLN A 180 24.57 -3.50 1.64
C GLN A 180 25.63 -2.94 2.59
N MET A 181 25.59 -1.64 2.87
CA MET A 181 26.49 -1.00 3.84
C MET A 181 26.27 -1.55 5.25
N TYR A 182 25.02 -1.69 5.66
CA TYR A 182 24.65 -2.23 6.97
C TYR A 182 25.15 -3.67 7.15
N VAL A 183 24.91 -4.54 6.18
CA VAL A 183 25.32 -5.95 6.22
C VAL A 183 26.83 -6.08 6.31
N LYS A 184 27.57 -5.29 5.53
CA LYS A 184 29.04 -5.27 5.57
C LYS A 184 29.58 -4.96 6.97
N GLN A 185 28.88 -4.13 7.74
CA GLN A 185 29.35 -3.70 9.05
C GLN A 185 28.80 -4.53 10.22
N TYR A 186 27.56 -5.02 10.12
CA TYR A 186 26.82 -5.54 11.26
C TYR A 186 26.27 -6.96 11.08
N PHE A 187 26.41 -7.56 9.89
CA PHE A 187 25.86 -8.90 9.64
C PHE A 187 26.96 -9.90 9.26
N PRO A 188 27.52 -10.63 10.25
CA PRO A 188 28.58 -11.61 10.01
C PRO A 188 28.07 -12.80 9.19
N PRO A 189 28.84 -13.31 8.20
CA PRO A 189 28.42 -14.42 7.34
C PRO A 189 28.00 -15.69 8.11
N GLU A 190 28.65 -15.96 9.25
CA GLU A 190 28.38 -17.11 10.10
C GLU A 190 26.94 -17.10 10.65
N ALA A 191 26.35 -15.91 10.85
CA ALA A 191 24.96 -15.77 11.26
C ALA A 191 24.01 -16.25 10.15
N LYS A 192 24.32 -15.96 8.89
CA LYS A 192 23.53 -16.45 7.72
C LYS A 192 23.53 -17.97 7.69
N GLU A 193 24.71 -18.59 7.79
CA GLU A 193 24.84 -20.05 7.78
C GLU A 193 24.09 -20.72 8.94
N ARG A 194 24.19 -20.16 10.15
CA ARG A 194 23.49 -20.69 11.32
C ARG A 194 21.98 -20.65 11.13
N MET A 195 21.47 -19.56 10.57
CA MET A 195 20.04 -19.41 10.28
C MET A 195 19.57 -20.33 9.15
N ILE A 196 20.38 -20.54 8.10
CA ILE A 196 20.07 -21.52 7.04
C ILE A 196 19.93 -22.92 7.64
N ARG A 197 20.88 -23.35 8.48
CA ARG A 197 20.81 -24.66 9.16
C ARG A 197 19.55 -24.77 10.02
N LEU A 198 19.21 -23.73 10.77
CA LEU A 198 17.99 -23.72 11.58
C LEU A 198 16.73 -23.87 10.72
N VAL A 199 16.62 -23.12 9.61
CA VAL A 199 15.47 -23.20 8.71
C VAL A 199 15.34 -24.60 8.10
N HIS A 200 16.44 -25.21 7.65
CA HIS A 200 16.42 -26.58 7.13
C HIS A 200 15.98 -27.60 8.18
N ASN A 201 16.44 -27.44 9.44
CA ASN A 201 15.98 -28.30 10.54
C ASN A 201 14.47 -28.15 10.79
N LEU A 202 13.94 -26.92 10.73
CA LEU A 202 12.51 -26.67 10.87
C LEU A 202 11.70 -27.25 9.70
N GLN A 203 12.22 -27.17 8.46
CA GLN A 203 11.60 -27.81 7.30
C GLN A 203 11.56 -29.33 7.47
N ALA A 204 12.66 -29.96 7.88
CA ALA A 204 12.71 -31.41 8.12
C ALA A 204 11.68 -31.86 9.17
N ILE A 205 11.58 -31.13 10.29
CA ILE A 205 10.60 -31.41 11.35
C ILE A 205 9.16 -31.21 10.84
N LEU A 206 8.90 -30.15 10.06
CA LEU A 206 7.58 -29.91 9.49
C LEU A 206 7.18 -31.03 8.52
N GLY A 207 8.11 -31.54 7.70
CA GLY A 207 7.88 -32.70 6.84
C GLY A 207 7.47 -33.93 7.66
N GLN A 208 8.25 -34.29 8.68
CA GLN A 208 7.92 -35.39 9.59
C GLN A 208 6.52 -35.23 10.22
N ARG A 209 6.16 -34.00 10.62
CA ARG A 209 4.83 -33.71 11.17
C ARG A 209 3.72 -33.91 10.13
N ILE A 210 3.91 -33.46 8.89
CA ILE A 210 2.94 -33.64 7.80
C ILE A 210 2.63 -35.14 7.61
N GLU A 211 3.65 -35.98 7.66
CA GLU A 211 3.48 -37.43 7.48
C GLU A 211 2.64 -38.06 8.59
N ALA A 212 2.84 -37.60 9.81
CA ALA A 212 2.16 -38.11 11.00
C ALA A 212 0.69 -37.65 11.11
N LEU A 213 0.22 -36.70 10.29
CA LEU A 213 -1.16 -36.21 10.38
C LEU A 213 -2.16 -37.29 9.95
N THR A 214 -3.01 -37.75 10.87
CA THR A 214 -4.01 -38.78 10.60
C THR A 214 -5.26 -38.27 9.88
N TRP A 215 -5.46 -36.95 9.84
CA TRP A 215 -6.63 -36.32 9.21
C TRP A 215 -6.41 -35.98 7.73
N MET A 216 -5.17 -36.03 7.22
CA MET A 216 -4.85 -35.78 5.81
C MET A 216 -4.75 -37.08 5.03
N SER A 217 -5.29 -37.10 3.80
CA SER A 217 -5.03 -38.18 2.85
C SER A 217 -3.58 -38.21 2.41
N ASP A 218 -3.11 -39.37 1.95
CA ASP A 218 -1.75 -39.55 1.45
C ASP A 218 -1.45 -38.66 0.24
N GLU A 219 -2.43 -38.47 -0.65
CA GLU A 219 -2.33 -37.55 -1.78
C GLU A 219 -2.10 -36.10 -1.33
N THR A 220 -2.86 -35.64 -0.33
CA THR A 220 -2.70 -34.28 0.20
C THR A 220 -1.35 -34.10 0.90
N LYS A 221 -0.87 -35.13 1.63
CA LYS A 221 0.46 -35.11 2.24
C LYS A 221 1.56 -35.02 1.18
N ALA A 222 1.45 -35.77 0.09
CA ALA A 222 2.40 -35.70 -1.01
C ALA A 222 2.49 -34.27 -1.60
N LYS A 223 1.35 -33.60 -1.79
CA LYS A 223 1.32 -32.18 -2.23
C LYS A 223 1.86 -31.19 -1.21
N ALA A 224 1.60 -31.42 0.08
CA ALA A 224 2.16 -30.59 1.15
C ALA A 224 3.71 -30.68 1.19
N LYS A 225 4.26 -31.88 0.97
CA LYS A 225 5.71 -32.11 0.85
C LYS A 225 6.30 -31.44 -0.38
N GLU A 226 5.68 -31.61 -1.54
CA GLU A 226 6.10 -30.94 -2.78
C GLU A 226 6.24 -29.42 -2.57
N LYS A 227 5.27 -28.80 -1.89
CA LYS A 227 5.32 -27.38 -1.54
C LYS A 227 6.41 -27.04 -0.51
N LEU A 228 6.64 -27.91 0.48
CA LEU A 228 7.67 -27.73 1.49
C LEU A 228 9.08 -27.82 0.90
N ASP A 229 9.28 -28.70 -0.07
CA ASP A 229 10.55 -28.87 -0.78
C ASP A 229 10.83 -27.70 -1.73
N ALA A 230 9.76 -27.07 -2.26
CA ALA A 230 9.85 -25.88 -3.11
C ALA A 230 10.07 -24.56 -2.33
N PHE A 231 10.23 -24.60 -1.01
CA PHE A 231 10.40 -23.38 -0.21
C PHE A 231 11.73 -22.67 -0.54
N TYR A 232 11.65 -21.42 -0.99
CA TYR A 232 12.82 -20.59 -1.22
C TYR A 232 13.14 -19.74 0.02
N VAL A 233 14.32 -19.94 0.60
CA VAL A 233 14.74 -19.32 1.86
C VAL A 233 15.52 -18.02 1.60
N LYS A 234 15.02 -16.89 2.11
CA LYS A 234 15.70 -15.58 2.06
C LYS A 234 16.17 -15.18 3.47
N ILE A 235 17.48 -15.11 3.70
CA ILE A 235 18.07 -14.78 5.01
C ILE A 235 19.09 -13.63 4.88
N GLY A 236 18.85 -12.57 5.65
CA GLY A 236 19.77 -11.43 5.81
C GLY A 236 19.74 -10.47 4.63
N TYR A 237 20.31 -10.89 3.50
CA TYR A 237 20.55 -10.03 2.33
C TYR A 237 20.41 -10.80 1.01
N PRO A 238 20.05 -10.12 -0.11
CA PRO A 238 19.93 -10.76 -1.41
C PRO A 238 21.29 -11.20 -1.94
N ASP A 239 21.33 -12.25 -2.74
CA ASP A 239 22.58 -12.71 -3.36
C ASP A 239 23.03 -11.79 -4.50
N LYS A 240 22.09 -11.04 -5.10
CA LYS A 240 22.35 -9.99 -6.09
C LYS A 240 21.68 -8.69 -5.66
N TRP A 241 22.47 -7.63 -5.57
CA TRP A 241 22.01 -6.29 -5.25
C TRP A 241 21.41 -5.61 -6.47
N ARG A 242 20.40 -4.77 -6.24
CA ARG A 242 19.87 -3.85 -7.24
C ARG A 242 20.95 -2.91 -7.74
N ASP A 243 20.99 -2.74 -9.06
CA ASP A 243 21.81 -1.72 -9.69
C ASP A 243 21.10 -0.36 -9.65
N TYR A 244 21.84 0.65 -9.19
CA TYR A 244 21.38 2.03 -9.09
C TYR A 244 22.15 2.96 -10.05
N SER A 245 22.92 2.42 -10.99
CA SER A 245 23.73 3.20 -11.95
C SER A 245 22.93 4.22 -12.77
N ALA A 246 21.64 3.96 -13.04
CA ALA A 246 20.74 4.85 -13.77
C ALA A 246 20.06 5.93 -12.90
N LEU A 247 20.23 5.88 -11.57
CA LEU A 247 19.61 6.85 -10.66
C LEU A 247 20.52 8.07 -10.49
N ASN A 248 20.10 9.21 -11.06
CA ASN A 248 20.75 10.49 -10.84
C ASN A 248 20.16 11.17 -9.59
N ILE A 249 21.02 11.59 -8.66
CA ILE A 249 20.64 12.32 -7.44
C ILE A 249 21.48 13.60 -7.38
N GLU A 250 20.78 14.73 -7.37
CA GLU A 250 21.36 16.06 -7.26
C GLU A 250 20.99 16.70 -5.92
N LYS A 251 21.60 17.86 -5.61
CA LYS A 251 21.41 18.51 -4.30
C LYS A 251 19.98 19.00 -4.06
N ASP A 252 19.21 19.18 -5.12
CA ASP A 252 17.83 19.66 -5.17
C ASP A 252 16.81 18.57 -5.55
N SER A 253 17.23 17.30 -5.54
CA SER A 253 16.32 16.16 -5.79
C SER A 253 15.39 15.82 -4.61
N TYR A 254 15.46 16.55 -3.50
CA TYR A 254 14.71 16.31 -2.26
C TYR A 254 14.00 17.56 -1.75
#